data_AF-A0A2E5TQZ2-F1
#
_entry.id   AF-A0A2E5TQZ2-F1
#
_cell.length_a   1.000
_cell.length_b   1.000
_cell.length_c   1.000
_cell.angle_alpha   90.00
_cell.angle_beta   90.00
_cell.angle_gamma   90.00
#
_symmetry.space_group_name_H-M   'P 1'
#
loop_
_entity.id
_entity.type
_entity.pdbx_description
1 polymer ?
#
loop_
_entity_poly.entity_id
_entity_poly.type
_entity_poly.pdbx_seq_one_letter_code
_entity_poly.pdbx_strand_id
1 'polypeptide(L)'
;MIKENQILKTIYKLIDSEELSEDKITDILVLLNSALQKPKQKFDLSLLLKIYSNLIRSILDSQKLNNLLFINFYSLHKFILLQQTEQKNIIRKFLLILEKYLMNNEKNILNEQVELMLFILQEFIKSDKIIFVYHYGFLYLKLHDLVTQKASYYPLKKELYQTKDLILELCPDTHEGNDLKNIIISKTI
;
A
#
# COMPACT_ATOMS: atom_id res chain seq x y z
N MET A 1 14.50 17.25 15.90
CA MET A 1 13.25 16.46 15.91
C MET A 1 11.99 17.28 15.64
N ILE A 2 11.78 18.43 16.30
CA ILE A 2 10.58 19.29 16.14
C ILE A 2 10.33 19.76 14.68
N LYS A 3 11.39 19.99 13.89
CA LYS A 3 11.30 20.51 12.52
C LYS A 3 10.62 19.55 11.52
N GLU A 4 10.79 18.24 11.66
CA GLU A 4 10.34 17.27 10.66
C GLU A 4 8.84 16.97 10.75
N ASN A 5 8.32 16.81 11.95
CA ASN A 5 6.86 16.70 12.15
C ASN A 5 6.14 18.02 11.82
N GLN A 6 6.81 19.18 11.92
CA GLN A 6 6.27 20.44 11.40
C GLN A 6 6.17 20.41 9.87
N ILE A 7 7.18 19.90 9.16
CA ILE A 7 7.14 19.72 7.69
C ILE A 7 5.96 18.83 7.29
N LEU A 8 5.78 17.68 7.95
CA LEU A 8 4.63 16.80 7.66
C LEU A 8 3.29 17.49 7.94
N LYS A 9 3.18 18.25 9.02
CA LYS A 9 1.95 19.02 9.32
C LYS A 9 1.68 20.07 8.25
N THR A 10 2.71 20.73 7.73
CA THR A 10 2.59 21.69 6.63
C THR A 10 2.15 21.01 5.35
N ILE A 11 2.78 19.89 4.96
CA ILE A 11 2.36 19.10 3.80
C ILE A 11 0.89 18.69 3.93
N TYR A 12 0.51 18.15 5.09
CA TYR A 12 -0.85 17.71 5.32
C TYR A 12 -1.85 18.84 5.12
N LYS A 13 -1.60 20.02 5.71
CA LYS A 13 -2.45 21.19 5.52
C LYS A 13 -2.54 21.62 4.05
N LEU A 14 -1.41 21.67 3.34
CA LEU A 14 -1.38 22.06 1.93
C LEU A 14 -2.25 21.16 1.05
N ILE A 15 -2.18 19.84 1.24
CA ILE A 15 -2.99 18.89 0.46
C ILE A 15 -4.47 18.98 0.84
N ASP A 16 -4.79 19.30 2.09
CA ASP A 16 -6.18 19.36 2.58
C ASP A 16 -6.92 20.63 2.16
N SER A 17 -6.20 21.74 1.91
CA SER A 17 -6.80 23.06 1.68
C SER A 17 -6.79 23.55 0.24
N GLU A 18 -5.99 22.95 -0.66
CA GLU A 18 -5.76 23.46 -2.01
C GLU A 18 -5.92 22.37 -3.08
N GLU A 19 -6.39 22.76 -4.26
CA GLU A 19 -6.17 21.99 -5.47
C GLU A 19 -4.69 22.15 -5.87
N LEU A 20 -3.92 21.07 -5.78
CA LEU A 20 -2.48 21.10 -6.02
C LEU A 20 -2.17 20.89 -7.50
N SER A 21 -1.24 21.68 -8.05
CA SER A 21 -0.68 21.42 -9.36
C SER A 21 0.17 20.13 -9.35
N GLU A 22 0.32 19.51 -10.53
CA GLU A 22 1.17 18.32 -10.70
C GLU A 22 2.61 18.54 -10.21
N ASP A 23 3.18 19.73 -10.42
CA ASP A 23 4.52 20.07 -9.94
C ASP A 23 4.59 20.10 -8.41
N LYS A 24 3.60 20.70 -7.73
CA LYS A 24 3.52 20.70 -6.26
C LYS A 24 3.39 19.28 -5.71
N ILE A 25 2.58 18.43 -6.35
CA ILE A 25 2.44 17.01 -5.95
C ILE A 25 3.77 16.27 -6.15
N THR A 26 4.46 16.52 -7.27
CA THR A 26 5.78 15.95 -7.56
C THR A 26 6.79 16.32 -6.45
N ASP A 27 6.87 17.60 -6.09
CA ASP A 27 7.77 18.08 -5.03
C ASP A 27 7.47 17.43 -3.67
N ILE A 28 6.18 17.33 -3.32
CA ILE A 28 5.74 16.66 -2.09
C ILE A 28 6.19 15.19 -2.09
N LEU A 29 5.96 14.46 -3.19
CA LEU A 29 6.32 13.05 -3.32
C LEU A 29 7.85 12.84 -3.26
N VAL A 30 8.63 13.73 -3.87
CA VAL A 30 10.10 13.69 -3.80
C VAL A 30 10.57 13.95 -2.37
N LEU A 31 9.99 14.94 -1.69
CA LEU A 31 10.35 15.29 -0.32
C LEU A 31 10.00 14.17 0.67
N LEU A 32 8.82 13.56 0.54
CA LEU A 32 8.40 12.42 1.36
C LEU A 32 9.31 11.20 1.15
N ASN A 33 9.62 10.86 -0.11
CA ASN A 33 10.51 9.74 -0.40
C ASN A 33 11.91 9.96 0.19
N SER A 34 12.45 11.17 0.03
CA SER A 34 13.76 11.56 0.57
C SER A 34 13.79 11.55 2.10
N ALA A 35 12.66 11.90 2.73
CA ALA A 35 12.48 11.78 4.16
C ALA A 35 12.50 10.31 4.60
N LEU A 36 11.65 9.45 4.04
CA LEU A 36 11.53 8.04 4.45
C LEU A 36 12.83 7.24 4.37
N GLN A 37 13.80 7.66 3.54
CA GLN A 37 15.08 6.98 3.36
C GLN A 37 16.16 7.37 4.40
N LYS A 38 15.96 8.40 5.23
CA LYS A 38 17.01 8.81 6.18
C LYS A 38 17.05 7.88 7.40
N PRO A 39 18.24 7.41 7.80
CA PRO A 39 18.37 6.56 8.96
C PRO A 39 18.00 7.29 10.25
N LYS A 40 17.38 6.57 11.20
CA LYS A 40 17.03 7.02 12.56
C LYS A 40 15.99 8.15 12.66
N GLN A 41 15.22 8.42 11.60
CA GLN A 41 14.10 9.35 11.71
C GLN A 41 12.90 8.74 12.44
N LYS A 42 12.27 9.55 13.28
CA LYS A 42 10.99 9.23 13.93
C LYS A 42 9.95 10.21 13.42
N PHE A 43 9.24 9.79 12.38
CA PHE A 43 8.05 10.50 11.91
C PHE A 43 6.81 10.03 12.66
N ASP A 44 5.83 10.91 12.76
CA ASP A 44 4.47 10.50 13.08
C ASP A 44 3.89 9.68 11.91
N LEU A 45 3.91 8.36 12.05
CA LEU A 45 3.36 7.41 11.08
C LEU A 45 1.88 7.66 10.80
N SER A 46 1.10 8.04 11.82
CA SER A 46 -0.32 8.31 11.62
C SER A 46 -0.52 9.53 10.72
N LEU A 47 0.34 10.54 10.84
CA LEU A 47 0.31 11.72 9.97
C LEU A 47 0.78 11.37 8.55
N LEU A 48 1.86 10.60 8.41
CA LEU A 48 2.32 10.10 7.10
C LEU A 48 1.21 9.36 6.34
N LEU A 49 0.53 8.41 7.01
CA LEU A 49 -0.56 7.66 6.39
C LEU A 49 -1.74 8.56 5.96
N LYS A 50 -2.05 9.61 6.74
CA LYS A 50 -3.06 10.61 6.35
C LYS A 50 -2.64 11.37 5.09
N ILE A 51 -1.38 11.80 5.01
CA ILE A 51 -0.81 12.47 3.84
C ILE A 51 -0.98 11.60 2.60
N TYR A 52 -0.57 10.33 2.64
CA TYR A 52 -0.72 9.42 1.50
C TYR A 52 -2.19 9.16 1.13
N SER A 53 -3.09 9.05 2.13
CA SER A 53 -4.52 8.89 1.84
C SER A 53 -5.12 10.09 1.10
N ASN A 54 -4.66 11.30 1.42
CA ASN A 54 -5.05 12.53 0.73
C ASN A 54 -4.40 12.60 -0.67
N LEU A 55 -3.11 12.29 -0.81
CA LEU A 55 -2.42 12.28 -2.11
C LEU A 55 -3.10 11.37 -3.13
N ILE A 56 -3.57 10.17 -2.73
CA ILE A 56 -4.31 9.27 -3.62
C ILE A 56 -5.60 9.91 -4.18
N ARG A 57 -6.23 10.82 -3.43
CA ARG A 57 -7.42 11.54 -3.91
C ARG A 57 -7.06 12.68 -4.86
N SER A 58 -5.92 13.31 -4.62
CA SER A 58 -5.49 14.53 -5.32
C SER A 58 -4.66 14.27 -6.58
N ILE A 59 -4.17 13.04 -6.80
CA ILE A 59 -3.36 12.73 -7.98
C ILE A 59 -4.24 12.76 -9.23
N LEU A 60 -3.90 13.70 -10.12
CA LEU A 60 -4.37 13.79 -11.49
C LEU A 60 -3.84 12.60 -12.29
N ASP A 61 -4.59 12.14 -13.30
CA ASP A 61 -4.40 10.91 -14.08
C ASP A 61 -3.14 10.91 -14.98
N SER A 62 -1.98 11.22 -14.39
CA SER A 62 -0.68 11.26 -15.03
C SER A 62 0.13 10.03 -14.62
N GLN A 63 0.63 9.29 -15.61
CA GLN A 63 1.46 8.12 -15.36
C GLN A 63 2.73 8.46 -14.55
N LYS A 64 3.25 9.67 -14.72
CA LYS A 64 4.41 10.17 -13.98
C LYS A 64 4.12 10.24 -12.47
N LEU A 65 3.01 10.87 -12.08
CA LEU A 65 2.61 10.96 -10.67
C LEU A 65 2.30 9.58 -10.08
N ASN A 66 1.63 8.72 -10.84
CA ASN A 66 1.35 7.34 -10.44
C ASN A 66 2.63 6.56 -10.14
N ASN A 67 3.64 6.66 -11.00
CA ASN A 67 4.94 6.02 -10.79
C ASN A 67 5.65 6.59 -9.53
N LEU A 68 5.61 7.90 -9.31
CA LEU A 68 6.24 8.53 -8.14
C LEU A 68 5.55 8.17 -6.83
N LEU A 69 4.22 8.11 -6.81
CA LEU A 69 3.45 7.66 -5.66
C LEU A 69 3.81 6.20 -5.34
N PHE A 70 4.00 5.38 -6.37
CA PHE A 70 4.34 3.98 -6.19
C PHE A 70 5.74 3.77 -5.58
N ILE A 71 6.74 4.53 -6.03
CA ILE A 71 8.08 4.58 -5.39
C ILE A 71 7.96 4.96 -3.92
N ASN A 72 7.08 5.93 -3.60
CA ASN A 72 6.82 6.33 -2.24
C ASN A 72 6.17 5.22 -1.40
N PHE A 73 5.23 4.43 -1.95
CA PHE A 73 4.65 3.30 -1.22
C PHE A 73 5.70 2.26 -0.84
N TYR A 74 6.65 1.99 -1.72
CA TYR A 74 7.73 1.06 -1.40
C TYR A 74 8.66 1.59 -0.29
N SER A 75 9.01 2.88 -0.34
CA SER A 75 9.77 3.53 0.73
C SER A 75 9.01 3.54 2.05
N LEU A 76 7.69 3.78 2.01
CA LEU A 76 6.84 3.75 3.19
C LEU A 76 6.74 2.34 3.77
N HIS A 77 6.61 1.31 2.93
CA HIS A 77 6.65 -0.10 3.34
C HIS A 77 7.94 -0.40 4.12
N LYS A 78 9.12 -0.05 3.57
CA LYS A 78 10.40 -0.24 4.27
C LYS A 78 10.42 0.53 5.58
N PHE A 79 9.94 1.76 5.58
CA PHE A 79 9.89 2.57 6.79
C PHE A 79 8.99 1.92 7.85
N ILE A 80 7.82 1.39 7.50
CA ILE A 80 6.90 0.69 8.42
C ILE A 80 7.58 -0.53 9.05
N LEU A 81 8.26 -1.35 8.25
CA LEU A 81 8.97 -2.56 8.74
C LEU A 81 10.08 -2.23 9.75
N LEU A 82 10.67 -1.05 9.68
CA LEU A 82 11.70 -0.60 10.63
C LEU A 82 11.13 -0.12 11.98
N GLN A 83 9.81 0.03 12.10
CA GLN A 83 9.16 0.59 13.30
C GLN A 83 8.65 -0.54 14.19
N GLN A 84 8.92 -0.47 15.49
CA GLN A 84 8.62 -1.57 16.43
C GLN A 84 7.25 -1.46 17.12
N THR A 85 6.54 -0.34 16.98
CA THR A 85 5.31 -0.05 17.75
C THR A 85 4.07 -0.07 16.86
N GLU A 86 2.98 -0.69 17.33
CA GLU A 86 1.65 -0.72 16.68
C GLU A 86 1.60 -1.25 15.23
N GLN A 87 2.54 -2.12 14.84
CA GLN A 87 2.68 -2.62 13.46
C GLN A 87 1.36 -3.10 12.85
N LYS A 88 0.53 -3.89 13.56
CA LYS A 88 -0.79 -4.34 13.10
C LYS A 88 -1.65 -3.24 12.50
N ASN A 89 -1.87 -2.18 13.26
CA ASN A 89 -2.82 -1.12 12.90
C ASN A 89 -2.24 -0.24 11.79
N ILE A 90 -0.92 -0.04 11.81
CA ILE A 90 -0.20 0.71 10.76
C ILE A 90 -0.23 -0.06 9.44
N ILE A 91 0.09 -1.35 9.45
CA ILE A 91 0.03 -2.23 8.28
C ILE A 91 -1.40 -2.24 7.73
N ARG A 92 -2.42 -2.45 8.58
CA ARG A 92 -3.83 -2.39 8.15
C ARG A 92 -4.17 -1.08 7.43
N LYS A 93 -3.81 0.07 8.00
CA LYS A 93 -4.07 1.38 7.39
C LYS A 93 -3.31 1.55 6.07
N PHE A 94 -2.09 1.05 5.99
CA PHE A 94 -1.29 1.11 4.77
C PHE A 94 -1.88 0.22 3.66
N LEU A 95 -2.33 -1.00 3.98
CA LEU A 95 -3.02 -1.87 3.02
C LEU A 95 -4.31 -1.23 2.48
N LEU A 96 -5.08 -0.54 3.33
CA LEU A 96 -6.25 0.23 2.91
C LEU A 96 -5.90 1.36 1.93
N ILE A 97 -4.74 2.01 2.13
CA ILE A 97 -4.23 3.04 1.22
C ILE A 97 -3.88 2.41 -0.14
N LEU A 98 -3.21 1.25 -0.14
CA LEU A 98 -2.90 0.48 -1.35
C LEU A 98 -4.17 0.04 -2.09
N GLU A 99 -5.17 -0.47 -1.38
CA GLU A 99 -6.47 -0.87 -1.95
C GLU A 99 -7.17 0.32 -2.62
N LYS A 100 -7.23 1.46 -1.93
CA LYS A 100 -7.83 2.69 -2.47
C LYS A 100 -7.08 3.19 -3.71
N TYR A 101 -5.75 3.13 -3.70
CA TYR A 101 -4.94 3.48 -4.87
C TYR A 101 -5.27 2.58 -6.06
N LEU A 102 -5.33 1.27 -5.84
CA LEU A 102 -5.67 0.27 -6.86
C LEU A 102 -7.04 0.56 -7.48
N MET A 103 -8.06 0.82 -6.64
CA MET A 103 -9.41 1.15 -7.12
C MET A 103 -9.45 2.43 -7.95
N ASN A 104 -8.67 3.45 -7.57
CA ASN A 104 -8.60 4.70 -8.32
C ASN A 104 -7.86 4.56 -9.66
N ASN A 105 -6.98 3.56 -9.80
CA ASN A 105 -6.06 3.43 -10.93
C ASN A 105 -6.22 2.12 -11.71
N GLU A 106 -7.31 1.36 -11.52
CA GLU A 106 -7.52 0.03 -12.08
C GLU A 106 -7.28 -0.05 -13.60
N LYS A 107 -7.62 1.02 -14.32
CA LYS A 107 -7.46 1.11 -15.78
C LYS A 107 -6.01 1.35 -16.21
N ASN A 108 -5.25 2.13 -15.45
CA ASN A 108 -3.94 2.68 -15.83
C ASN A 108 -2.76 2.07 -15.05
N ILE A 109 -3.03 1.19 -14.08
CA ILE A 109 -1.99 0.55 -13.28
C ILE A 109 -1.10 -0.36 -14.14
N LEU A 110 0.21 -0.24 -13.97
CA LEU A 110 1.21 -1.02 -14.72
C LEU A 110 1.45 -2.40 -14.09
N ASN A 111 1.99 -3.32 -14.88
CA ASN A 111 2.35 -4.66 -14.42
C ASN A 111 3.29 -4.62 -13.21
N GLU A 112 4.32 -3.78 -13.28
CA GLU A 112 5.35 -3.61 -12.25
C GLU A 112 4.76 -3.05 -10.95
N GLN A 113 3.68 -2.26 -11.06
CA GLN A 113 2.97 -1.73 -9.91
C GLN A 113 2.15 -2.83 -9.22
N VAL A 114 1.49 -3.69 -9.99
CA VAL A 114 0.79 -4.87 -9.45
C VAL A 114 1.79 -5.85 -8.80
N GLU A 115 2.91 -6.11 -9.47
CA GLU A 115 3.97 -7.00 -8.98
C GLU A 115 4.51 -6.54 -7.62
N LEU A 116 4.87 -5.26 -7.50
CA LEU A 116 5.43 -4.77 -6.25
C LEU A 116 4.36 -4.64 -5.14
N MET A 117 3.06 -4.46 -5.46
CA MET A 117 1.99 -4.60 -4.47
C MET A 117 1.90 -6.02 -3.91
N LEU A 118 1.99 -7.04 -4.78
CA LEU A 118 2.06 -8.44 -4.35
C LEU A 118 3.29 -8.68 -3.49
N PHE A 119 4.46 -8.16 -3.89
CA PHE A 119 5.68 -8.25 -3.10
C PHE A 119 5.53 -7.62 -1.70
N ILE A 120 5.02 -6.39 -1.60
CA ILE A 120 4.77 -5.70 -0.32
C ILE A 120 3.85 -6.53 0.59
N LEU A 121 2.79 -7.09 0.01
CA LEU A 121 1.83 -7.92 0.73
C LEU A 121 2.50 -9.18 1.30
N GLN A 122 3.29 -9.87 0.47
CA GLN A 122 4.05 -11.05 0.89
C GLN A 122 5.09 -10.72 1.96
N GLU A 123 5.79 -9.58 1.86
CA GLU A 123 6.78 -9.17 2.85
C GLU A 123 6.14 -8.85 4.20
N PHE A 124 4.98 -8.18 4.25
CA PHE A 124 4.27 -7.99 5.52
C PHE A 124 3.84 -9.31 6.16
N ILE A 125 3.37 -10.25 5.34
CA ILE A 125 3.00 -11.60 5.78
C ILE A 125 4.23 -12.34 6.36
N LYS A 126 5.39 -12.26 5.69
CA LYS A 126 6.62 -12.97 6.09
C LYS A 126 7.38 -12.33 7.24
N SER A 127 7.38 -10.99 7.31
CA SER A 127 8.16 -10.22 8.29
C SER A 127 7.60 -10.33 9.72
N ASP A 128 6.29 -10.61 9.86
CA ASP A 128 5.64 -10.79 11.15
C ASP A 128 5.16 -12.23 11.35
N LYS A 129 5.80 -12.93 12.29
CA LYS A 129 5.13 -14.01 13.00
C LYS A 129 3.99 -13.37 13.83
N ILE A 130 2.73 -13.69 13.52
CA ILE A 130 1.57 -13.69 14.44
C ILE A 130 0.58 -12.48 14.35
N ILE A 131 0.51 -11.72 13.27
CA ILE A 131 -0.62 -10.78 13.11
C ILE A 131 -1.32 -10.90 11.77
N PHE A 132 -2.34 -11.74 11.75
CA PHE A 132 -3.29 -11.73 10.65
C PHE A 132 -4.05 -10.39 10.58
N VAL A 133 -4.10 -9.84 9.37
CA VAL A 133 -4.89 -8.67 9.00
C VAL A 133 -5.81 -9.07 7.85
N TYR A 134 -7.13 -8.98 8.05
CA TYR A 134 -8.12 -9.30 7.00
C TYR A 134 -7.89 -8.58 5.66
N HIS A 135 -7.27 -7.41 5.71
CA HIS A 135 -6.95 -6.61 4.52
C HIS A 135 -5.88 -7.25 3.64
N TYR A 136 -5.12 -8.24 4.13
CA TYR A 136 -4.28 -9.07 3.25
C TYR A 136 -5.15 -9.79 2.22
N GLY A 137 -6.23 -10.42 2.68
CA GLY A 137 -7.19 -11.11 1.81
C GLY A 137 -7.95 -10.15 0.90
N PHE A 138 -8.41 -9.00 1.41
CA PHE A 138 -9.17 -8.05 0.58
C PHE A 138 -8.32 -7.44 -0.54
N LEU A 139 -7.10 -6.99 -0.23
CA LEU A 139 -6.19 -6.48 -1.26
C LEU A 139 -5.84 -7.58 -2.27
N TYR A 140 -5.57 -8.81 -1.81
CA TYR A 140 -5.33 -9.95 -2.68
C TYR A 140 -6.48 -10.19 -3.67
N LEU A 141 -7.73 -10.20 -3.19
CA LEU A 141 -8.89 -10.43 -4.05
C LEU A 141 -9.03 -9.36 -5.14
N LYS A 142 -8.73 -8.10 -4.83
CA LYS A 142 -8.72 -7.02 -5.83
C LYS A 142 -7.61 -7.18 -6.87
N LEU A 143 -6.41 -7.55 -6.43
CA LEU A 143 -5.29 -7.85 -7.33
C LEU A 143 -5.61 -9.07 -8.21
N HIS A 144 -6.27 -10.08 -7.65
CA HIS A 144 -6.70 -11.25 -8.40
C HIS A 144 -7.70 -10.88 -9.50
N ASP A 145 -8.76 -10.14 -9.15
CA ASP A 145 -9.75 -9.66 -10.13
C ASP A 145 -9.05 -8.87 -11.26
N LEU A 146 -8.09 -8.00 -10.94
CA LEU A 146 -7.32 -7.25 -11.94
C LEU A 146 -6.46 -8.14 -12.84
N VAL A 147 -5.67 -9.05 -12.25
CA VAL A 147 -4.73 -9.93 -12.98
C VAL A 147 -5.45 -10.91 -13.89
N THR A 148 -6.61 -11.41 -13.45
CA THR A 148 -7.41 -12.36 -14.24
C THR A 148 -8.12 -11.70 -15.42
N GLN A 149 -8.47 -10.41 -15.32
CA GLN A 149 -9.17 -9.70 -16.39
C GLN A 149 -8.28 -9.26 -17.56
N LYS A 150 -6.96 -9.10 -17.37
CA LYS A 150 -6.07 -8.62 -18.44
C LYS A 150 -4.95 -9.63 -18.76
N ALA A 151 -4.85 -10.00 -20.04
CA ALA A 151 -3.81 -10.90 -20.54
C ALA A 151 -2.39 -10.38 -20.26
N SER A 152 -2.19 -9.06 -20.24
CA SER A 152 -0.90 -8.43 -19.94
C SER A 152 -0.36 -8.78 -18.56
N TYR A 153 -1.21 -9.13 -17.59
CA TYR A 153 -0.80 -9.50 -16.23
C TYR A 153 -0.57 -11.00 -16.03
N TYR A 154 -0.74 -11.83 -17.06
CA TYR A 154 -0.56 -13.28 -16.92
C TYR A 154 0.80 -13.73 -16.34
N PRO A 155 1.92 -13.03 -16.58
CA PRO A 155 3.18 -13.34 -15.90
C PRO A 155 3.09 -13.32 -14.37
N LEU A 156 2.18 -12.52 -13.79
CA LEU A 156 2.02 -12.34 -12.34
C LEU A 156 1.20 -13.43 -11.66
N LYS A 157 0.68 -14.42 -12.41
CA LYS A 157 -0.13 -15.50 -11.83
C LYS A 157 0.63 -16.27 -10.77
N LYS A 158 1.94 -16.50 -10.98
CA LYS A 158 2.78 -17.23 -10.02
C LYS A 158 2.85 -16.49 -8.69
N GLU A 159 3.14 -15.20 -8.71
CA GLU A 159 3.24 -14.33 -7.54
C GLU A 159 1.89 -14.22 -6.84
N LEU A 160 0.80 -14.18 -7.61
CA LEU A 160 -0.57 -14.19 -7.09
C LEU A 160 -0.87 -15.49 -6.33
N TYR A 161 -0.54 -16.66 -6.89
CA TYR A 161 -0.73 -17.94 -6.19
C TYR A 161 0.15 -18.06 -4.95
N GLN A 162 1.42 -17.63 -5.00
CA GLN A 162 2.27 -17.60 -3.81
C GLN A 162 1.69 -16.73 -2.70
N THR A 163 1.11 -15.58 -3.07
CA THR A 163 0.45 -14.69 -2.10
C THR A 163 -0.79 -15.34 -1.50
N LYS A 164 -1.59 -16.04 -2.31
CA LYS A 164 -2.76 -16.81 -1.87
C LYS A 164 -2.36 -17.81 -0.79
N ASP A 165 -1.35 -18.63 -1.07
CA ASP A 165 -0.93 -19.71 -0.17
C ASP A 165 -0.46 -19.14 1.17
N LEU A 166 0.32 -18.07 1.14
CA LEU A 166 0.76 -17.35 2.34
C LEU A 166 -0.40 -16.79 3.18
N ILE A 167 -1.44 -16.24 2.54
CA ILE A 167 -2.62 -15.74 3.25
C ILE A 167 -3.40 -16.89 3.89
N LEU A 168 -3.60 -17.99 3.15
CA LEU A 168 -4.36 -19.14 3.64
C LEU A 168 -3.64 -19.81 4.82
N GLU A 169 -2.31 -19.89 4.80
CA GLU A 169 -1.49 -20.45 5.87
C GLU A 169 -1.61 -19.65 7.18
N LEU A 170 -1.66 -18.32 7.11
CA LEU A 170 -1.73 -17.45 8.28
C LEU A 170 -3.15 -17.09 8.73
N CYS A 171 -4.17 -17.39 7.93
CA CYS A 171 -5.53 -17.00 8.23
C CYS A 171 -6.07 -17.77 9.46
N PRO A 172 -6.58 -17.07 10.49
CA PRO A 172 -6.92 -17.67 11.78
C PRO A 172 -8.16 -18.56 11.67
N ASP A 173 -8.20 -19.60 12.50
CA ASP A 173 -9.34 -20.53 12.59
C ASP A 173 -10.49 -19.93 13.42
N THR A 174 -11.04 -18.84 12.89
CA THR A 174 -12.22 -18.11 13.38
C THR A 174 -13.33 -18.19 12.34
N HIS A 175 -14.57 -17.83 12.71
CA HIS A 175 -15.67 -17.79 11.73
C HIS A 175 -15.31 -16.88 10.56
N GLU A 176 -14.90 -15.64 10.85
CA GLU A 176 -14.57 -14.66 9.81
C GLU A 176 -13.32 -15.05 9.02
N GLY A 177 -12.34 -15.70 9.66
CA GLY A 177 -11.16 -16.24 8.98
C GLY A 177 -11.52 -17.36 8.00
N ASN A 178 -12.41 -18.27 8.39
CA ASN A 178 -12.91 -19.34 7.52
C ASN A 178 -13.75 -18.79 6.36
N ASP A 179 -14.57 -17.77 6.60
CA ASP A 179 -15.32 -17.07 5.55
C ASP A 179 -14.36 -16.49 4.50
N LEU A 180 -13.29 -15.82 4.95
CA LEU A 180 -12.29 -15.27 4.03
C LEU A 180 -11.54 -16.36 3.26
N LYS A 181 -11.13 -17.47 3.92
CA LYS A 181 -10.51 -18.63 3.25
C LYS A 181 -11.42 -19.15 2.13
N ASN A 182 -12.71 -19.31 2.41
CA ASN A 182 -13.70 -19.79 1.44
C ASN A 182 -13.90 -18.82 0.28
N ILE A 183 -13.92 -17.51 0.53
CA ILE A 183 -14.02 -16.50 -0.53
C ILE A 183 -12.78 -16.56 -1.43
N ILE A 184 -11.58 -16.61 -0.83
CA ILE A 184 -10.32 -16.70 -1.58
C ILE A 184 -10.29 -17.97 -2.44
N ILE A 185 -10.62 -19.12 -1.88
CA ILE A 185 -10.61 -20.39 -2.61
C ILE A 185 -11.63 -20.35 -3.76
N SER A 186 -12.88 -19.97 -3.48
CA SER A 186 -13.95 -19.99 -4.48
C SER A 186 -13.73 -19.04 -5.66
N LYS A 187 -13.08 -17.89 -5.44
CA LYS A 187 -12.75 -16.94 -6.51
C LYS A 187 -11.54 -17.33 -7.35
N THR A 188 -10.74 -18.30 -6.92
CA THR A 188 -9.41 -18.59 -7.49
C THR A 188 -9.29 -20.01 -8.09
N ILE A 189 -10.42 -20.71 -8.21
CA ILE A 189 -10.59 -21.96 -8.97
C ILE A 189 -10.99 -21.60 -10.39
#